data_AF-D8P5W8-F1
#
_entry.id   AF-D8P5W8-F1
#
_cell.length_a   1.000
_cell.length_b   1.000
_cell.length_c   1.000
_cell.angle_alpha   90.00
_cell.angle_beta   90.00
_cell.angle_gamma   90.00
#
_symmetry.space_group_name_H-M   'P 1'
#
loop_
_entity.id
_entity.type
_entity.pdbx_description
1 polymer ?
#
loop_
_entity_poly.entity_id
_entity_poly.type
_entity_poly.pdbx_seq_one_letter_code
_entity_poly.pdbx_strand_id
1 'polypeptide(L)'
;MNILKTIGKKSAFFSVAATLALMVGQAQSQTITGVDLTGQNYTQGCVRFFVNGQHYDVSAGQSTKVFYVASGSKFMASVFPAGGVCGGTATRNVWYTTDSVTHQTWLVR
;
A
#
# COMPACT_ATOMS: atom_id res chain seq x y z
N MET A 1 -22.95 -30.35 68.89
CA MET A 1 -22.67 -28.95 69.29
C MET A 1 -22.06 -28.24 68.09
N ASN A 2 -22.75 -27.20 67.59
CA ASN A 2 -22.34 -26.09 66.71
C ASN A 2 -21.79 -26.43 65.30
N ILE A 3 -22.56 -26.30 64.20
CA ILE A 3 -23.11 -25.10 63.52
C ILE A 3 -22.01 -24.17 62.97
N LEU A 4 -21.96 -23.98 61.64
CA LEU A 4 -21.98 -22.70 60.88
C LEU A 4 -21.73 -23.02 59.39
N LYS A 5 -22.74 -23.04 58.50
CA LYS A 5 -23.34 -21.94 57.70
C LYS A 5 -22.34 -21.09 56.89
N THR A 6 -22.33 -21.29 55.56
CA THR A 6 -21.96 -20.32 54.52
C THR A 6 -22.78 -20.70 53.25
N ILE A 7 -23.95 -20.14 52.96
CA ILE A 7 -24.29 -18.83 52.36
C ILE A 7 -23.64 -18.55 51.00
N GLY A 8 -24.50 -18.44 49.97
CA GLY A 8 -24.28 -17.72 48.71
C GLY A 8 -23.69 -18.61 47.60
N LYS A 9 -24.14 -18.60 46.35
CA LYS A 9 -24.84 -17.55 45.58
C LYS A 9 -25.41 -18.24 44.34
N LYS A 10 -26.65 -17.89 43.95
CA LYS A 10 -27.25 -18.30 42.67
C LYS A 10 -26.45 -17.67 41.54
N SER A 11 -25.88 -18.49 40.65
CA SER A 11 -25.28 -18.00 39.40
C SER A 11 -26.28 -18.24 38.27
N ALA A 12 -26.84 -17.14 37.76
CA ALA A 12 -27.76 -17.14 36.64
C ALA A 12 -27.01 -17.45 35.34
N PHE A 13 -27.59 -18.33 34.52
CA PHE A 13 -27.17 -18.61 33.17
C PHE A 13 -27.55 -17.44 32.27
N PHE A 14 -26.58 -16.85 31.58
CA PHE A 14 -26.84 -15.89 30.50
C PHE A 14 -26.34 -16.49 29.19
N SER A 15 -27.27 -17.04 28.40
CA SER A 15 -27.01 -17.43 27.01
C SER A 15 -27.23 -16.22 26.12
N VAL A 16 -26.14 -15.61 25.65
CA VAL A 16 -26.20 -14.54 24.64
C VAL A 16 -26.18 -15.21 23.27
N ALA A 17 -27.32 -15.23 22.59
CA ALA A 17 -27.39 -15.64 21.18
C ALA A 17 -26.88 -14.48 20.31
N ALA A 18 -25.66 -14.60 19.78
CA ALA A 18 -25.13 -13.68 18.79
C ALA A 18 -25.69 -14.02 17.41
N THR A 19 -26.63 -13.22 16.90
CA THR A 19 -27.08 -13.30 15.50
C THR A 19 -25.99 -12.75 14.58
N LEU A 20 -25.32 -13.62 13.82
CA LEU A 20 -24.47 -13.23 12.70
C LEU A 20 -25.36 -12.71 11.55
N ALA A 21 -25.45 -11.40 11.40
CA ALA A 21 -25.95 -10.81 10.15
C ALA A 21 -24.85 -10.95 9.09
N LEU A 22 -25.07 -11.80 8.09
CA LEU A 22 -24.24 -11.90 6.89
C LEU A 22 -24.39 -10.60 6.09
N MET A 23 -23.44 -9.69 6.26
CA MET A 23 -23.27 -8.54 5.36
C MET A 23 -22.81 -9.07 4.01
N VAL A 24 -23.75 -9.32 3.10
CA VAL A 24 -23.46 -9.60 1.70
C VAL A 24 -23.05 -8.29 1.03
N GLY A 25 -21.80 -7.87 1.27
CA GLY A 25 -21.20 -6.76 0.56
C GLY A 25 -21.07 -7.15 -0.91
N GLN A 26 -21.88 -6.52 -1.77
CA GLN A 26 -21.76 -6.69 -3.22
C GLN A 26 -20.37 -6.21 -3.64
N ALA A 27 -19.49 -7.14 -4.03
CA ALA A 27 -18.21 -6.80 -4.62
C ALA A 27 -18.48 -6.13 -5.97
N GLN A 28 -18.41 -4.79 -6.00
CA GLN A 28 -18.40 -4.06 -7.25
C GLN A 28 -17.15 -4.48 -8.02
N SER A 29 -17.33 -5.20 -9.12
CA SER A 29 -16.27 -5.52 -10.07
C SER A 29 -15.77 -4.22 -10.67
N GLN A 30 -14.68 -3.68 -10.15
CA GLN A 30 -14.00 -2.55 -10.76
C GLN A 30 -13.33 -3.05 -12.04
N THR A 31 -13.68 -2.45 -13.18
CA THR A 31 -12.96 -2.69 -14.43
C THR A 31 -11.53 -2.21 -14.26
N ILE A 32 -10.58 -3.16 -14.16
CA ILE A 32 -9.16 -2.84 -14.08
C ILE A 32 -8.65 -2.61 -15.49
N THR A 33 -8.27 -1.37 -15.80
CA THR A 33 -7.65 -1.00 -17.07
C THR A 33 -6.13 -1.14 -16.97
N GLY A 34 -5.49 -1.58 -18.05
CA GLY A 34 -4.03 -1.55 -18.14
C GLY A 34 -3.49 -0.16 -18.42
N VAL A 35 -2.41 0.21 -17.75
CA VAL A 35 -1.76 1.51 -17.81
C VAL A 35 -0.29 1.32 -18.16
N ASP A 36 0.18 2.03 -19.17
CA ASP A 36 1.59 2.23 -19.48
C ASP A 36 2.13 3.35 -18.59
N LEU A 37 2.88 2.97 -17.56
CA LEU A 37 3.50 3.88 -16.61
C LEU A 37 4.99 4.09 -16.92
N THR A 38 5.42 5.34 -17.06
CA THR A 38 6.83 5.72 -17.16
C THR A 38 7.24 6.56 -15.96
N GLY A 39 8.29 6.16 -15.25
CA GLY A 39 8.90 6.96 -14.19
C GLY A 39 9.96 7.90 -14.77
N GLN A 40 9.97 9.16 -14.35
CA GLN A 40 10.97 10.16 -14.75
C GLN A 40 11.66 10.75 -13.52
N ASN A 41 12.98 10.78 -13.54
CA ASN A 41 13.78 11.39 -12.49
C ASN A 41 14.18 12.83 -12.86
N TYR A 42 13.46 13.81 -12.30
CA TYR A 42 13.77 15.24 -12.40
C TYR A 42 14.51 15.78 -11.17
N THR A 43 14.96 14.90 -10.28
CA THR A 43 15.78 15.27 -9.12
C THR A 43 17.25 15.42 -9.53
N GLN A 44 18.08 15.92 -8.63
CA GLN A 44 19.54 15.98 -8.82
C GLN A 44 20.26 14.68 -8.38
N GLY A 45 19.54 13.73 -7.79
CA GLY A 45 20.08 12.46 -7.28
C GLY A 45 19.58 11.26 -8.06
N CYS A 46 19.96 10.06 -7.62
CA CYS A 46 19.40 8.82 -8.14
C CYS A 46 18.00 8.57 -7.56
N VAL A 47 17.09 8.00 -8.35
CA VAL A 47 15.76 7.59 -7.89
C VAL A 47 15.57 6.10 -8.14
N ARG A 48 15.20 5.35 -7.09
CA ARG A 48 14.84 3.93 -7.20
C ARG A 48 13.33 3.79 -7.23
N PHE A 49 12.78 3.38 -8.37
CA PHE A 49 11.35 3.10 -8.54
C PHE A 49 11.04 1.66 -8.12
N PHE A 50 9.98 1.44 -7.35
CA PHE A 50 9.50 0.13 -6.94
C PHE A 50 8.15 -0.17 -7.62
N VAL A 51 8.17 -1.02 -8.64
CA VAL A 51 7.01 -1.34 -9.49
C VAL A 51 6.88 -2.85 -9.62
N ASN A 52 5.69 -3.39 -9.33
CA ASN A 52 5.39 -4.84 -9.38
C ASN A 52 6.42 -5.71 -8.65
N GLY A 53 6.87 -5.28 -7.48
CA GLY A 53 7.86 -6.01 -6.66
C GLY A 53 9.31 -5.97 -7.17
N GLN A 54 9.57 -5.27 -8.28
CA GLN A 54 10.91 -5.04 -8.82
C GLN A 54 11.38 -3.62 -8.49
N HIS A 55 12.69 -3.40 -8.51
CA HIS A 55 13.26 -2.06 -8.41
C HIS A 55 13.99 -1.63 -9.68
N TYR A 56 14.02 -0.32 -9.94
CA TYR A 56 14.68 0.28 -11.08
C TYR A 56 15.38 1.57 -10.67
N ASP A 57 16.69 1.59 -10.80
CA ASP A 57 17.52 2.76 -10.50
C ASP A 57 17.61 3.66 -11.73
N VAL A 58 17.31 4.93 -11.53
CA VAL A 58 17.25 5.93 -12.59
C VAL A 58 18.09 7.11 -12.19
N SER A 59 19.11 7.40 -12.98
CA SER A 59 19.96 8.59 -12.82
C SER A 59 19.20 9.88 -13.07
N ALA A 60 19.71 11.00 -12.55
CA ALA A 60 19.14 12.32 -12.77
C ALA A 60 18.92 12.61 -14.26
N GLY A 61 17.75 13.15 -14.61
CA GLY A 61 17.36 13.48 -15.99
C GLY A 61 17.00 12.29 -16.87
N GLN A 62 16.95 11.06 -16.32
CA GLN A 62 16.60 9.85 -17.07
C GLN A 62 15.20 9.35 -16.75
N SER A 63 14.73 8.40 -17.55
CA SER A 63 13.43 7.74 -17.42
C SER A 63 13.60 6.23 -17.24
N THR A 64 12.63 5.59 -16.61
CA THR A 64 12.51 4.12 -16.63
C THR A 64 12.10 3.65 -18.03
N LYS A 65 12.18 2.33 -18.26
CA LYS A 65 11.34 1.69 -19.27
C LYS A 65 9.85 1.88 -18.95
N VAL A 66 8.99 1.69 -19.95
CA VAL A 66 7.53 1.65 -19.75
C VAL A 66 7.17 0.38 -18.95
N PHE A 67 6.30 0.53 -17.95
CA PHE A 67 5.74 -0.56 -17.18
C PHE A 67 4.26 -0.70 -17.49
N TYR A 68 3.81 -1.92 -17.80
CA TYR A 68 2.38 -2.21 -17.89
C TYR A 68 1.85 -2.59 -16.50
N VAL A 69 0.95 -1.77 -15.95
CA VAL A 69 0.43 -1.91 -14.58
C VAL A 69 -1.09 -1.74 -14.57
N ALA A 70 -1.75 -2.21 -13.51
CA ALA A 70 -3.18 -2.00 -13.32
C ALA A 70 -3.50 -0.55 -12.92
N SER A 71 -4.59 0.02 -13.44
CA SER A 71 -5.18 1.26 -12.94
C SER A 71 -5.53 1.16 -11.46
N GLY A 72 -5.37 2.24 -10.69
CA GLY A 72 -5.60 2.25 -9.23
C GLY A 72 -4.46 1.66 -8.42
N SER A 73 -3.37 1.21 -9.06
CA SER A 73 -2.21 0.65 -8.37
C SER A 73 -1.36 1.75 -7.74
N LYS A 74 -0.87 1.51 -6.53
CA LYS A 74 0.01 2.43 -5.81
C LYS A 74 1.45 1.94 -5.81
N PHE A 75 2.37 2.83 -6.17
CA PHE A 75 3.81 2.57 -6.26
C PHE A 75 4.60 3.56 -5.41
N MET A 76 5.82 3.17 -5.05
CA MET A 76 6.76 3.99 -4.28
C MET A 76 8.05 4.18 -5.08
N ALA A 77 8.67 5.36 -4.95
CA ALA A 77 10.03 5.57 -5.37
C ALA A 77 10.82 6.26 -4.24
N SER A 78 12.08 5.89 -4.11
CA SER A 78 12.99 6.47 -3.12
C SER A 78 13.97 7.41 -3.82
N VAL A 79 14.09 8.64 -3.30
CA VAL A 79 15.02 9.65 -3.79
C VAL A 79 16.27 9.63 -2.92
N PHE A 80 17.43 9.52 -3.55
CA PHE A 80 18.73 9.52 -2.88
C PHE A 80 19.41 10.90 -2.96
N PRO A 81 20.39 11.17 -2.10
CA PRO A 81 21.17 12.41 -2.16
C PRO A 81 21.82 12.65 -3.53
N ALA A 82 22.01 13.93 -3.88
CA ALA A 82 22.66 14.33 -5.12
C ALA A 82 24.12 13.83 -5.20
N GLY A 83 24.60 13.56 -6.40
CA GLY A 83 25.98 13.11 -6.65
C GLY A 83 26.28 11.67 -6.23
N GLY A 84 25.27 10.91 -5.76
CA GLY A 84 25.40 9.51 -5.34
C GLY A 84 24.69 8.52 -6.26
N VAL A 85 25.02 7.24 -6.08
CA VAL A 85 24.25 6.10 -6.63
C VAL A 85 22.96 5.88 -5.82
N CYS A 86 22.03 5.09 -6.35
CA CYS A 86 20.87 4.61 -5.59
C CYS A 86 21.33 3.63 -4.50
N GLY A 87 21.79 4.15 -3.37
CA GLY A 87 22.35 3.36 -2.28
C GLY A 87 22.40 4.13 -0.96
N GLY A 88 22.43 3.39 0.14
CA GLY A 88 22.36 3.96 1.49
C GLY A 88 20.96 4.45 1.87
N THR A 89 20.88 5.49 2.68
CA THR A 89 19.62 6.03 3.19
C THR A 89 18.99 6.99 2.18
N ALA A 90 17.74 6.71 1.80
CA ALA A 90 16.96 7.61 0.97
C ALA A 90 16.63 8.91 1.70
N THR A 91 16.72 10.04 1.01
CA THR A 91 16.36 11.36 1.53
C THR A 91 14.84 11.47 1.73
N ARG A 92 14.07 10.89 0.81
CA ARG A 92 12.60 10.82 0.91
C ARG A 92 12.03 9.69 0.06
N ASN A 93 10.80 9.30 0.38
CA ASN A 93 9.97 8.43 -0.45
C ASN A 93 8.84 9.24 -1.05
N VAL A 94 8.55 8.98 -2.32
CA VAL A 94 7.42 9.54 -3.06
C VAL A 94 6.49 8.41 -3.48
N TRP A 95 5.21 8.70 -3.57
CA TRP A 95 4.18 7.73 -3.91
C TRP A 95 3.40 8.19 -5.14
N TYR A 96 2.95 7.24 -5.93
CA TYR A 96 2.12 7.48 -7.11
C TYR A 96 1.03 6.44 -7.20
N THR A 97 -0.19 6.88 -7.51
CA THR A 97 -1.32 5.99 -7.76
C THR A 97 -1.75 6.19 -9.20
N THR A 98 -1.82 5.11 -9.98
CA THR A 98 -2.31 5.19 -11.35
C THR A 98 -3.81 5.46 -11.36
N ASP A 99 -4.28 6.21 -12.35
CA ASP A 99 -5.71 6.34 -12.65
C ASP A 99 -6.13 5.52 -13.88
N SER A 100 -7.30 5.79 -14.45
CA SER A 100 -7.84 5.07 -15.62
C SER A 100 -7.24 5.52 -16.96
N VAL A 101 -6.34 6.49 -17.01
CA VAL A 101 -5.66 6.94 -18.24
C VAL A 101 -4.63 5.89 -18.67
N THR A 102 -4.65 5.49 -19.94
CA THR A 102 -3.83 4.37 -20.44
C THR A 102 -2.33 4.68 -20.54
N HIS A 103 -1.93 5.95 -20.61
CA HIS A 103 -0.52 6.36 -20.62
C HIS A 103 -0.28 7.40 -19.54
N GLN A 104 0.59 7.07 -18.59
CA GLN A 104 0.85 7.90 -17.42
C GLN A 104 2.35 8.10 -17.23
N THR A 105 2.71 9.32 -16.84
CA THR A 105 4.07 9.67 -16.46
C THR A 105 4.11 10.01 -14.98
N TRP A 106 4.88 9.26 -14.22
CA TRP A 106 5.21 9.59 -12.85
C TRP A 106 6.52 10.37 -12.80
N LEU A 107 6.38 11.67 -12.65
CA LEU A 107 7.52 12.58 -12.58
C LEU A 107 7.92 12.82 -11.11
N VAL A 108 9.15 12.42 -10.76
CA VAL A 108 9.74 12.60 -9.42
C VAL A 108 10.65 13.83 -9.43
N ARG A 109 10.34 14.84 -8.60
CA ARG A 109 11.10 16.10 -8.42
C ARG A 109 11.56 16.22 -6.99
#